data_AF-A0A5C2LN41-F1
#
_entry.id   AF-A0A5C2LN41-F1
#
_cell.length_a   1.000
_cell.length_b   1.000
_cell.length_c   1.000
_cell.angle_alpha   90.00
_cell.angle_beta   90.00
_cell.angle_gamma   90.00
#
_symmetry.space_group_name_H-M   'P 1'
#
loop_
_entity.id
_entity.type
_entity.pdbx_description
1 polymer ?
#
loop_
_entity_poly.entity_id
_entity_poly.type
_entity_poly.pdbx_seq_one_letter_code
_entity_poly.pdbx_strand_id
1 'polypeptide(L)' 'MTFLLVRFLTSAFSIKLEDTADEWFVSRATLQNDMVEVRERFQRYQLTLETRPRHGMKLFGSEVSIRACLTDLLWS' A
#
# COMPACT_ATOMS: atom_id res chain seq x y z
N MET A 1 2.11 8.60 -4.44
CA MET A 1 2.17 7.13 -4.67
C MET A 1 3.31 6.40 -3.94
N THR A 2 4.61 6.65 -4.22
CA THR A 2 5.74 5.82 -3.73
C THR A 2 5.71 5.54 -2.22
N PHE A 3 5.35 6.53 -1.41
CA PHE A 3 5.24 6.38 0.04
C PHE A 3 4.17 5.37 0.47
N LEU A 4 3.01 5.29 -0.20
CA LEU A 4 1.99 4.28 0.09
C LEU A 4 2.49 2.88 -0.25
N LEU A 5 3.17 2.72 -1.39
CA LEU A 5 3.76 1.43 -1.78
C LEU A 5 4.72 0.93 -0.70
N VAL A 6 5.69 1.76 -0.31
CA VAL A 6 6.65 1.43 0.75
C VAL A 6 5.93 1.15 2.07
N ARG A 7 4.95 1.98 2.46
CA ARG A 7 4.22 1.81 3.72
C ARG A 7 3.49 0.47 3.79
N PHE A 8 2.83 0.04 2.71
CA PHE A 8 2.17 -1.26 2.65
C PHE A 8 3.16 -2.43 2.57
N LEU A 9 4.24 -2.31 1.80
CA LEU A 9 5.26 -3.37 1.64
C LEU A 9 6.05 -3.63 2.92
N THR A 10 6.17 -2.63 3.80
CA THR A 10 6.97 -2.72 5.04
C THR A 10 6.12 -2.86 6.31
N SER A 11 4.79 -2.76 6.21
CA SER A 11 3.91 -2.87 7.37
C SER A 11 3.52 -4.32 7.67
N ALA A 12 3.73 -4.73 8.93
CA ALA A 12 3.19 -5.99 9.46
C ALA A 12 1.67 -5.91 9.76
N PHE A 13 1.13 -4.70 9.88
CA PHE A 13 -0.23 -4.42 10.36
C PHE A 13 -1.11 -3.77 9.28
N SER A 14 -2.41 -3.82 9.51
CA SER A 14 -3.37 -3.08 8.68
C SER A 14 -3.16 -1.58 8.80
N ILE A 15 -3.29 -0.87 7.69
CA ILE A 15 -3.11 0.58 7.58
C ILE A 15 -4.45 1.22 7.28
N LYS A 16 -4.82 2.23 8.05
CA LYS A 16 -5.96 3.10 7.74
C LYS A 16 -5.48 4.31 6.95
N LEU A 17 -6.14 4.56 5.82
CA LEU A 17 -5.81 5.71 4.98
C LEU A 17 -6.19 7.05 5.64
N GLU A 18 -7.20 7.06 6.51
CA GLU A 18 -7.51 8.23 7.35
C GLU A 18 -6.33 8.60 8.26
N ASP A 19 -5.86 7.65 9.08
CA ASP A 19 -4.71 7.87 9.96
C ASP A 19 -3.44 8.26 9.16
N THR A 20 -3.25 7.65 7.99
CA THR A 20 -2.10 7.95 7.12
C THR A 20 -2.20 9.35 6.51
N ALA A 21 -3.41 9.80 6.14
CA ALA A 21 -3.64 11.13 5.60
C ALA A 21 -3.34 12.20 6.65
N ASP A 22 -3.78 11.96 7.90
CA ASP A 22 -3.50 12.83 9.03
C ASP A 22 -2.00 12.86 9.35
N GLU A 23 -1.33 11.71 9.40
CA GLU A 23 0.12 11.59 9.64
C GLU A 23 0.95 12.34 8.57
N TRP A 24 0.52 12.30 7.31
CA TRP A 24 1.25 12.92 6.20
C TRP A 24 0.76 14.33 5.85
N PHE A 25 -0.18 14.89 6.62
CA PHE A 25 -0.77 16.21 6.40
C PHE A 25 -1.33 16.40 4.98
N VAL A 26 -2.00 15.36 4.45
CA VAL A 26 -2.64 15.38 3.13
C VAL A 26 -4.14 15.12 3.25
N SER A 27 -4.89 15.43 2.19
CA SER A 27 -6.33 15.12 2.19
C SER A 27 -6.57 13.61 2.03
N ARG A 28 -7.65 13.11 2.63
CA ARG A 28 -8.12 11.73 2.41
C ARG A 28 -8.33 11.44 0.92
N ALA A 29 -8.88 12.40 0.17
CA ALA A 29 -9.10 12.27 -1.27
C ALA A 29 -7.79 12.07 -2.04
N THR A 30 -6.71 12.74 -1.63
CA THR A 30 -5.37 12.56 -2.22
C THR A 30 -4.91 11.12 -2.11
N LEU A 31 -4.95 10.53 -0.90
CA LEU A 31 -4.57 9.11 -0.73
C LEU A 31 -5.54 8.17 -1.44
N GLN A 32 -6.83 8.47 -1.45
CA GLN A 32 -7.83 7.65 -2.13
C GLN A 32 -7.60 7.60 -3.65
N ASN A 33 -7.21 8.71 -4.26
CA ASN A 33 -6.88 8.77 -5.69
C ASN A 33 -5.59 7.97 -5.98
N ASP A 34 -4.57 8.08 -5.12
CA ASP A 34 -3.34 7.28 -5.24
C ASP A 34 -3.60 5.77 -5.13
N MET A 35 -4.66 5.32 -4.44
CA MET A 35 -4.94 3.89 -4.26
C MET A 35 -5.25 3.15 -5.56
N VAL A 36 -5.68 3.84 -6.62
CA VAL A 36 -5.90 3.22 -7.93
C VAL A 36 -4.58 2.66 -8.46
N GLU A 37 -3.56 3.51 -8.55
CA GLU A 37 -2.24 3.13 -9.06
C GLU A 37 -1.51 2.15 -8.12
N VAL A 38 -1.66 2.33 -6.80
CA VAL A 38 -1.10 1.41 -5.80
C VAL A 38 -1.62 -0.02 -5.99
N ARG A 39 -2.93 -0.19 -6.19
CA ARG A 39 -3.53 -1.51 -6.42
C ARG A 39 -3.05 -2.14 -7.73
N GLU A 40 -3.01 -1.35 -8.79
CA GLU A 40 -2.49 -1.82 -10.08
C GLU A 40 -1.04 -2.27 -10.00
N ARG A 41 -0.19 -1.52 -9.26
CA ARG A 41 1.22 -1.91 -9.05
C ARG A 41 1.31 -3.23 -8.32
N PHE A 42 0.54 -3.42 -7.24
CA PHE A 42 0.55 -4.67 -6.46
C PHE A 42 0.03 -5.88 -7.25
N GLN A 43 -0.98 -5.71 -8.09
CA GLN A 43 -1.51 -6.80 -8.92
C GLN A 43 -0.45 -7.40 -9.85
N ARG A 44 0.52 -6.62 -10.34
CA ARG A 44 1.63 -7.11 -11.18
C ARG A 44 2.51 -8.15 -10.48
N TYR A 45 2.56 -8.13 -9.15
CA TYR A 45 3.35 -9.06 -8.33
C TYR A 45 2.48 -10.11 -7.63
N GLN A 46 1.20 -10.23 -8.00
CA GLN A 46 0.22 -11.08 -7.31
C GLN A 46 0.03 -10.69 -5.84
N LEU A 47 0.22 -9.40 -5.52
CA LEU A 47 -0.06 -8.84 -4.21
C LEU A 47 -1.46 -8.24 -4.20
N THR A 48 -2.22 -8.49 -3.12
CA THR A 48 -3.61 -8.04 -2.98
C THR A 48 -3.78 -7.20 -1.73
N LEU A 49 -4.45 -6.06 -1.87
CA LEU A 49 -4.89 -5.25 -0.74
C LEU A 49 -6.31 -5.63 -0.33
N GLU A 50 -6.44 -6.26 0.83
CA GLU A 50 -7.74 -6.54 1.43
C GLU A 50 -8.13 -5.43 2.39
N THR A 51 -9.35 -4.92 2.23
CA THR A 51 -9.95 -3.94 3.16
C THR A 51 -10.76 -4.67 4.21
N ARG A 52 -10.45 -4.44 5.49
CA ARG A 52 -11.26 -4.90 6.61
C ARG A 52 -12.04 -3.73 7.21
N PRO A 53 -13.38 -3.81 7.28
CA PRO A 53 -14.19 -2.75 7.90
C PRO A 53 -13.64 -2.39 9.28
N ARG A 54 -13.50 -1.09 9.55
CA ARG A 54 -12.97 -0.51 10.82
C ARG A 54 -11.50 -0.78 11.14
N HIS A 55 -10.82 -1.66 10.41
CA HIS A 55 -9.43 -2.06 10.68
C HIS A 55 -8.43 -1.57 9.63
N GLY A 56 -8.91 -1.03 8.52
CA GLY A 56 -8.07 -0.53 7.44
C GLY A 56 -7.74 -1.62 6.41
N MET A 57 -6.62 -1.45 5.72
CA MET A 57 -6.21 -2.25 4.58
C MET A 57 -4.91 -2.97 4.89
N LYS A 58 -4.80 -4.24 4.49
CA LYS A 58 -3.57 -5.02 4.66
C LYS A 58 -3.17 -5.64 3.33
N LEU A 59 -1.87 -5.64 3.07
CA LEU A 59 -1.27 -6.27 1.91
C LEU A 59 -1.08 -7.77 2.17
N PHE A 60 -1.46 -8.58 1.19
CA PHE A 60 -1.34 -10.03 1.21
C PHE A 60 -0.63 -10.53 -0.04
N GLY A 61 0.11 -11.61 0.12
CA GLY A 61 0.85 -12.28 -0.95
C GLY A 61 2.06 -13.03 -0.39
N SER A 62 2.82 -13.65 -1.29
CA SER A 62 4.03 -14.35 -0.89
C SER A 62 5.13 -13.37 -0.47
N GLU A 63 6.01 -13.80 0.44
CA GLU A 63 7.16 -13.01 0.87
C GLU A 63 8.09 -12.66 -0.30
N VAL A 64 8.27 -13.61 -1.23
CA VAL A 64 9.03 -13.41 -2.47
C VAL A 64 8.40 -12.33 -3.35
N SER A 65 7.07 -12.31 -3.49
CA SER A 65 6.35 -11.27 -4.23
C SER A 65 6.53 -9.89 -3.61
N ILE A 66 6.49 -9.80 -2.27
CA ILE A 66 6.74 -8.55 -1.54
C ILE A 66 8.17 -8.07 -1.80
N ARG A 67 9.17 -8.96 -1.68
CA ARG A 67 10.57 -8.63 -1.95
C ARG A 67 10.78 -8.17 -3.40
N ALA A 68 10.21 -8.88 -4.37
CA ALA A 68 10.31 -8.51 -5.78
C ALA A 68 9.72 -7.11 -6.04
N CYS A 69 8.52 -6.84 -5.51
CA CYS A 69 7.90 -5.52 -5.66
C CYS A 69 8.72 -4.41 -4.97
N LEU A 70 9.31 -4.68 -3.81
CA LEU A 70 10.12 -3.71 -3.07
C LEU A 70 11.45 -3.45 -3.78
N THR A 71 12.10 -4.49 -4.32
CA THR A 71 13.30 -4.35 -5.16
C THR A 71 12.99 -3.55 -6.41
N ASP A 72 11.94 -3.90 -7.16
CA ASP A 72 11.60 -3.14 -8.36
C ASP A 72 11.19 -1.69 -8.06
N LEU A 73 10.78 -1.36 -6.84
CA LEU A 73 10.49 0.01 -6.41
C LEU A 73 11.74 0.82 -6.03
N LEU A 74 12.73 0.17 -5.41
CA LEU A 74 13.94 0.84 -4.91
C LEU A 74 14.98 1.08 -6.02
N TRP A 75 14.92 0.33 -7.10
CA TRP A 75 15.86 0.40 -8.22
C TRP A 75 15.23 0.94 -9.52
N SER A 76 14.01 1.49 -9.47
CA SER A 76 13.32 2.14 -10.61
C SER A 76 13.45 3.66 -10.63
#